data_AF-A0A535NX39-F1
#
_entry.id   AF-A0A535NX39-F1
#
_cell.length_a   1.000
_cell.length_b   1.000
_cell.length_c   1.000
_cell.angle_alpha   90.00
_cell.angle_beta   90.00
_cell.angle_gamma   90.00
#
_symmetry.space_group_name_H-M   'P 1'
#
loop_
_entity.id
_entity.type
_entity.pdbx_description
1 polymer ?
#
loop_
_entity_poly.entity_id
_entity_poly.type
_entity_poly.pdbx_seq_one_letter_code
_entity_poly.pdbx_strand_id
1 'polypeptide(L)' 'WWDLSRAKGKTEAAFLNGAVVDAGRRYDVPTPVNSVLWAIVEKSTKLPSEWERYRRQPDRLKALLRTAIRL' A
#
# COMPACT_ATOMS: atom_id res chain seq x y z
N TRP A 1 0.91 5.12 11.14
CA TRP A 1 0.63 3.68 11.28
C TRP A 1 1.42 3.15 12.45
N TRP A 2 0.73 2.56 13.42
CA TRP A 2 1.33 2.01 14.64
C TRP A 2 2.47 1.01 14.34
N ASP A 3 2.25 0.02 13.47
CA ASP A 3 3.24 -1.05 13.22
C ASP A 3 4.55 -0.54 12.59
N LEU A 4 4.44 0.34 11.60
CA LEU A 4 5.60 0.97 10.95
C LEU A 4 6.34 1.91 11.91
N SER A 5 5.63 2.64 12.78
CA SER A 5 6.26 3.52 13.77
C SER A 5 7.08 2.77 14.82
N ARG A 6 6.85 1.47 14.98
CA ARG A 6 7.54 0.59 15.93
C ARG A 6 8.43 -0.45 15.23
N ALA A 7 8.67 -0.29 13.93
CA ALA A 7 9.54 -1.17 13.13
C ALA A 7 9.23 -2.67 13.30
N LYS A 8 7.95 -3.06 13.43
CA LYS A 8 7.56 -4.46 13.66
C LYS A 8 7.89 -5.43 12.52
N GLY A 9 8.31 -4.93 11.35
CA GLY A 9 8.60 -5.75 10.16
C GLY A 9 7.37 -6.36 9.48
N LYS A 10 6.17 -6.19 10.06
CA LYS A 10 4.89 -6.64 9.53
C LYS A 10 3.80 -5.64 9.86
N THR A 11 2.73 -5.62 9.07
CA THR A 11 1.57 -4.75 9.28
C THR A 11 0.28 -5.50 9.02
N GLU A 12 -0.83 -4.99 9.54
CA GLU A 12 -2.19 -5.46 9.21
C GLU A 12 -2.56 -5.25 7.73
N ALA A 13 -1.74 -4.53 6.94
CA ALA A 13 -2.05 -4.19 5.55
C ALA A 13 -2.35 -5.39 4.66
N ALA A 14 -1.64 -6.50 4.87
CA ALA A 14 -1.84 -7.73 4.12
C ALA A 14 -3.24 -8.31 4.36
N PHE A 15 -3.74 -8.23 5.60
CA PHE A 15 -5.05 -8.75 5.98
C PHE A 15 -6.21 -7.77 5.66
N LEU A 16 -5.91 -6.49 5.48
CA LEU A 16 -6.90 -5.45 5.16
C LEU A 16 -6.92 -5.13 3.66
N ASN A 17 -5.86 -4.49 3.17
CA ASN A 17 -5.77 -4.06 1.77
C ASN A 17 -5.45 -5.24 0.86
N GLY A 18 -4.54 -6.12 1.28
CA GLY A 18 -4.19 -7.33 0.54
C GLY A 18 -5.38 -8.26 0.34
N ALA A 19 -6.21 -8.45 1.37
CA ALA A 19 -7.44 -9.22 1.27
C ALA A 19 -8.42 -8.67 0.22
N VAL A 20 -8.55 -7.33 0.10
CA VAL A 20 -9.37 -6.71 -0.94
C VAL A 20 -8.77 -6.94 -2.32
N VAL A 21 -7.44 -6.83 -2.46
CA VAL A 21 -6.76 -7.10 -3.74
C VAL A 21 -6.95 -8.56 -4.18
N ASP A 22 -6.84 -9.50 -3.25
CA ASP A 22 -7.05 -10.92 -3.54
C ASP A 22 -8.52 -11.22 -3.89
N ALA A 23 -9.47 -10.61 -3.20
CA ALA A 23 -10.88 -10.70 -3.57
C ALA A 23 -11.14 -10.09 -4.96
N GLY A 24 -10.59 -8.91 -5.25
CA GLY A 24 -10.70 -8.27 -6.56
C GLY A 24 -10.23 -9.16 -7.69
N ARG A 25 -9.08 -9.84 -7.52
CA ARG A 25 -8.57 -10.82 -8.50
C ARG A 25 -9.52 -12.00 -8.73
N ARG A 26 -10.18 -12.50 -7.68
CA ARG A 26 -11.11 -13.66 -7.79
C ARG A 26 -12.39 -13.31 -8.54
N TYR A 27 -12.81 -12.05 -8.49
CA TYR A 27 -14.06 -11.57 -9.10
C TYR A 27 -13.85 -10.63 -10.29
N ASP A 28 -12.62 -10.53 -10.79
CA ASP A 28 -12.24 -9.64 -11.91
C ASP A 28 -12.63 -8.16 -11.70
N VAL A 29 -12.47 -7.68 -10.45
CA VAL A 29 -12.71 -6.29 -10.07
C VAL A 29 -11.37 -5.59 -9.83
N PRO A 30 -11.02 -4.54 -10.61
CA PRO A 30 -9.80 -3.78 -10.38
C PRO A 30 -9.79 -3.10 -9.01
N THR A 31 -8.70 -3.26 -8.26
CA THR A 31 -8.51 -2.64 -6.93
C THR A 31 -7.29 -1.73 -6.87
N PRO A 32 -7.14 -0.75 -7.80
CA PRO A 32 -5.88 -0.02 -7.98
C PRO A 32 -5.41 0.72 -6.72
N VAL A 33 -6.35 1.30 -5.96
CA VAL A 33 -6.03 2.01 -4.71
C VAL A 33 -5.49 1.06 -3.65
N ASN A 34 -6.18 -0.06 -3.41
CA ASN A 34 -5.73 -1.06 -2.43
C ASN A 34 -4.40 -1.70 -2.85
N SER A 35 -4.20 -1.98 -4.13
CA SER A 35 -2.96 -2.56 -4.65
C SER A 35 -1.77 -1.65 -4.42
N VAL A 36 -1.89 -0.36 -4.76
CA VAL A 36 -0.80 0.61 -4.58
C VAL A 36 -0.54 0.87 -3.10
N LEU A 37 -1.60 1.04 -2.29
CA LEU A 37 -1.45 1.29 -0.86
C LEU A 37 -0.79 0.10 -0.16
N TRP A 38 -1.23 -1.12 -0.45
CA TRP A 38 -0.62 -2.34 0.09
C TRP A 38 0.86 -2.43 -0.27
N ALA A 39 1.22 -2.21 -1.53
CA ALA A 39 2.60 -2.28 -2.00
C ALA A 39 3.53 -1.26 -1.30
N ILE A 40 3.09 0.00 -1.13
CA ILE A 40 3.86 1.04 -0.42
C ILE A 40 4.17 0.59 1.01
N VAL A 41 3.16 0.06 1.69
CA VAL A 41 3.24 -0.29 3.10
C VAL A 41 4.11 -1.50 3.30
N GLU A 42 3.92 -2.52 2.49
CA GLU A 42 4.74 -3.72 2.54
C GLU A 42 6.21 -3.39 2.27
N LYS A 43 6.48 -2.51 1.31
CA LYS A 43 7.84 -2.01 1.08
C LYS A 43 8.37 -1.21 2.28
N SER A 44 7.52 -0.41 2.93
CA SER A 44 7.87 0.34 4.15
C SER A 44 8.22 -0.55 5.35
N THR A 45 7.76 -1.81 5.38
CA THR A 45 8.19 -2.77 6.43
C THR A 45 9.63 -3.22 6.28
N LYS A 46 10.16 -3.20 5.05
CA LYS A 46 11.51 -3.65 4.70
C LYS A 46 12.50 -2.49 4.62
N LEU A 47 12.02 -1.30 4.27
CA LEU A 47 12.82 -0.11 4.02
C LEU A 47 12.23 1.08 4.82
N PRO A 48 12.82 1.44 5.97
CA PRO A 48 12.36 2.58 6.77
C PRO A 48 12.34 3.91 6.00
N SER A 49 13.23 4.07 5.01
CA SER A 49 13.24 5.25 4.13
C SER A 49 11.96 5.38 3.28
N GLU A 50 11.32 4.27 2.93
CA GLU A 50 10.05 4.30 2.19
C GLU A 50 8.90 4.74 3.09
N TRP A 51 8.92 4.41 4.38
CA TRP A 51 7.95 4.96 5.32
C TRP A 51 8.04 6.48 5.39
N GLU A 52 9.24 7.04 5.54
CA GLU A 52 9.43 8.50 5.60
C GLU A 52 9.04 9.18 4.29
N ARG A 53 9.31 8.54 3.15
CA ARG A 53 8.92 9.02 1.82
C ARG A 53 7.42 9.23 1.66
N TYR A 54 6.58 8.40 2.29
CA TYR A 54 5.12 8.41 2.07
C TYR A 54 4.30 8.91 3.27
N ARG A 55 4.84 8.86 4.49
CA ARG A 55 4.14 9.28 5.71
C ARG A 55 3.73 10.76 5.61
N ARG A 56 2.45 11.04 5.89
CA ARG A 56 1.84 12.39 5.82
C ARG A 56 1.93 13.05 4.45
N GLN A 57 2.13 12.27 3.38
CA GLN A 57 2.25 12.78 2.01
C GLN A 57 1.19 12.13 1.10
N PRO A 58 -0.11 12.42 1.30
CA PRO A 58 -1.19 11.78 0.54
C PRO A 58 -1.09 12.03 -0.98
N ASP A 59 -0.51 13.16 -1.40
CA ASP A 59 -0.37 13.47 -2.83
C ASP A 59 0.64 12.58 -3.55
N ARG A 60 1.62 12.01 -2.84
CA ARG A 60 2.53 11.01 -3.42
C ARG A 60 1.81 9.71 -3.79
N LEU A 61 0.83 9.30 -2.97
CA LEU A 61 -0.04 8.17 -3.30
C LEU A 61 -0.86 8.48 -4.55
N LYS A 62 -1.47 9.66 -4.62
CA LYS A 62 -2.24 10.10 -5.80
C LYS A 62 -1.39 10.13 -7.07
N ALA A 63 -0.15 10.62 -6.98
CA ALA A 63 0.78 10.65 -8.11
C ALA A 63 1.10 9.23 -8.61
N LEU A 64 1.37 8.29 -7.69
CA LEU A 64 1.63 6.89 -8.04
C LEU A 64 0.39 6.19 -8.61
N LEU A 65 -0.79 6.52 -8.10
CA LEU A 65 -2.05 5.99 -8.66
C LEU A 65 -2.29 6.47 -10.09
N ARG A 66 -2.01 7.73 -10.40
CA ARG A 66 -2.11 8.25 -11.78
C ARG A 66 -1.18 7.50 -12.74
N THR A 67 -0.02 7.05 -12.29
CA THR A 67 0.88 6.22 -13.10
C THR A 67 0.40 4.77 -13.20
N ALA A 68 -0.24 4.23 -12.17
CA ALA A 68 -0.73 2.85 -12.14
C ALA A 68 -2.08 2.64 -12.84
N ILE A 69 -2.90 3.69 -12.97
CA ILE A 69 -4.24 3.67 -13.60
C ILE A 69 -4.18 4.11 -15.07
N ARG A 70 -3.01 4.54 -15.57
CA ARG A 70 -2.77 4.66 -17.01
C ARG A 70 -2.69 3.25 -17.61
N LEU A 71 -3.86 2.66 -17.81
CA LEU A 71 -4.15 1.64 -18.82
C LEU A 71 -4.34 2.35 -20.16
#